data_AF-A0A4P7JLD7-F1
#
_entry.id   AF-A0A4P7JLD7-F1
#
_cell.length_a   1.000
_cell.length_b   1.000
_cell.length_c   1.000
_cell.angle_alpha   90.00
_cell.angle_beta   90.00
_cell.angle_gamma   90.00
#
_symmetry.space_group_name_H-M   'P 1'
#
loop_
_entity.id
_entity.type
_entity.pdbx_description
1 polymer ?
#
loop_
_entity_poly.entity_id
_entity_poly.type
_entity_poly.pdbx_seq_one_letter_code
_entity_poly.pdbx_strand_id
1 'polypeptide(L)'
;MNFQPFVPSSGYSGWTFLTRTMAEQSAAFSRSPALDRDMQYFRENIGAVTNSEDLVKDYRLLRVALGAFGLQDDVPNKAFIRKVLDDGVLADDALANRLTDKRYHAFSEAFGFGTSLPAKTGFPGFANKILAGFERQEFELAIGVENEDMRLALSAERELPELAARNISNDAAWFTVLGNPPLRRVFETALGLPSGIGTLDLDQQLTNFKDRSEAVLGSSDLSRFNDRFEVEALIQAFTSRAQIASLGGVSSPAAVALSLLQNA
;
A
#
# COMPACT_ATOMS: atom_id res chain seq x y z
N MET A 1 -23.41 -11.96 -6.59
CA MET A 1 -22.52 -11.53 -7.69
C MET A 1 -21.22 -11.07 -7.05
N ASN A 2 -20.07 -11.41 -7.61
CA ASN A 2 -18.80 -10.87 -7.15
C ASN A 2 -18.72 -9.42 -7.62
N PHE A 3 -18.32 -8.49 -6.76
CA PHE A 3 -18.06 -7.11 -7.18
C PHE A 3 -16.89 -7.11 -8.18
N GLN A 4 -17.03 -6.36 -9.26
CA GLN A 4 -15.95 -6.07 -10.20
C GLN A 4 -15.88 -4.55 -10.35
N PRO A 5 -14.77 -3.92 -9.96
CA PRO A 5 -14.61 -2.50 -10.18
C PRO A 5 -14.53 -2.18 -11.68
N PHE A 6 -14.81 -0.93 -12.01
CA PHE A 6 -14.76 -0.43 -13.38
C PHE A 6 -13.79 0.74 -13.50
N VAL A 7 -12.77 0.55 -14.32
CA VAL A 7 -11.77 1.56 -14.68
C VAL A 7 -11.67 1.59 -16.21
N PRO A 8 -12.35 2.52 -16.90
CA PRO A 8 -12.54 2.46 -18.36
C PRO A 8 -11.28 2.77 -19.17
N SER A 9 -10.27 3.37 -18.56
CA SER A 9 -9.03 3.77 -19.23
C SER A 9 -7.86 3.75 -18.26
N SER A 10 -6.63 3.61 -18.79
CA SER A 10 -5.39 3.80 -18.03
C SER A 10 -5.01 5.28 -17.91
N GLY A 11 -3.91 5.57 -17.21
CA GLY A 11 -3.36 6.93 -17.13
C GLY A 11 -4.25 7.89 -16.35
N TYR A 12 -4.04 9.19 -16.57
CA TYR A 12 -4.70 10.23 -15.77
C TYR A 12 -6.23 10.32 -16.01
N SER A 13 -6.71 10.00 -17.22
CA SER A 13 -8.15 9.90 -17.47
C SER A 13 -8.80 8.76 -16.69
N GLY A 14 -8.08 7.64 -16.53
CA GLY A 14 -8.49 6.53 -15.67
C GLY A 14 -8.62 6.96 -14.21
N TRP A 15 -7.58 7.66 -13.72
CA TRP A 15 -7.54 8.18 -12.35
C TRP A 15 -8.72 9.11 -12.05
N THR A 16 -8.94 10.12 -12.90
CA THR A 16 -10.03 11.08 -12.71
C THR A 16 -11.42 10.43 -12.80
N PHE A 17 -11.60 9.38 -13.61
CA PHE A 17 -12.84 8.60 -13.61
C PHE A 17 -13.01 7.82 -12.30
N LEU A 18 -11.95 7.16 -11.85
CA LEU A 18 -11.97 6.35 -10.63
C LEU A 18 -12.28 7.22 -9.41
N THR A 19 -11.62 8.36 -9.23
CA THR A 19 -11.87 9.27 -8.11
C THR A 19 -13.31 9.78 -8.11
N ARG A 20 -13.87 10.10 -9.28
CA ARG A 20 -15.28 10.52 -9.42
C ARG A 20 -16.30 9.43 -9.09
N THR A 21 -15.97 8.17 -9.31
CA THR A 21 -16.86 7.02 -9.08
C THR A 21 -16.56 6.26 -7.80
N MET A 22 -15.53 6.69 -7.06
CA MET A 22 -14.99 6.03 -5.86
C MET A 22 -16.06 5.68 -4.82
N ALA A 23 -16.94 6.64 -4.52
CA ALA A 23 -17.97 6.46 -3.50
C ALA A 23 -19.00 5.38 -3.90
N GLU A 24 -19.36 5.32 -5.18
CA GLU A 24 -20.32 4.33 -5.68
C GLU A 24 -19.68 2.94 -5.76
N GLN A 25 -18.45 2.86 -6.27
CA GLN A 25 -17.70 1.61 -6.39
C GLN A 25 -17.38 1.00 -5.02
N SER A 26 -16.91 1.81 -4.06
CA SER A 26 -16.65 1.33 -2.69
C SER A 26 -17.94 0.88 -2.00
N ALA A 27 -19.04 1.65 -2.10
CA ALA A 27 -20.32 1.24 -1.52
C ALA A 27 -20.89 -0.06 -2.11
N ALA A 28 -20.67 -0.31 -3.40
CA ALA A 28 -21.02 -1.58 -4.03
C ALA A 28 -20.10 -2.72 -3.55
N PHE A 29 -18.79 -2.46 -3.42
CA PHE A 29 -17.82 -3.42 -2.91
C PHE A 29 -18.12 -3.86 -1.46
N SER A 30 -18.44 -2.91 -0.57
CA SER A 30 -18.77 -3.17 0.84
C SER A 30 -19.94 -4.14 1.03
N ARG A 31 -20.79 -4.32 0.01
CA ARG A 31 -21.94 -5.26 0.02
C ARG A 31 -21.57 -6.66 -0.46
N SER A 32 -20.30 -6.94 -0.71
CA SER A 32 -19.83 -8.24 -1.20
C SER A 32 -19.97 -9.33 -0.13
N PRO A 33 -20.66 -10.45 -0.40
CA PRO A 33 -20.85 -11.51 0.60
C PRO A 33 -19.55 -12.20 1.05
N ALA A 34 -18.49 -12.17 0.24
CA ALA A 34 -17.19 -12.71 0.64
C ALA A 34 -16.55 -11.83 1.73
N LEU A 35 -16.45 -10.52 1.47
CA LEU A 35 -15.95 -9.54 2.40
C LEU A 35 -16.73 -9.58 3.73
N ASP A 36 -18.06 -9.56 3.67
CA ASP A 36 -18.91 -9.56 4.86
C ASP A 36 -18.67 -10.79 5.77
N ARG A 37 -18.52 -11.98 5.19
CA ARG A 37 -18.21 -13.21 5.95
C ARG A 37 -16.87 -13.16 6.66
N ASP A 38 -15.88 -12.49 6.08
CA ASP A 38 -14.56 -12.37 6.68
C ASP A 38 -14.52 -11.30 7.77
N MET A 39 -15.19 -10.18 7.52
CA MET A 39 -15.37 -9.12 8.51
C MET A 39 -16.17 -9.62 9.73
N GLN A 40 -17.24 -10.38 9.50
CA GLN A 40 -18.02 -11.00 10.57
C GLN A 40 -17.18 -11.97 11.39
N TYR A 41 -16.49 -12.90 10.74
CA TYR A 41 -15.64 -13.87 11.45
C TYR A 41 -14.57 -13.17 12.29
N PHE A 42 -13.90 -12.17 11.73
CA PHE A 42 -12.90 -11.41 12.48
C PHE A 42 -13.52 -10.70 13.69
N ARG A 43 -14.67 -10.03 13.53
CA ARG A 43 -15.35 -9.33 14.62
C ARG A 43 -15.73 -10.25 15.78
N GLU A 44 -16.18 -11.46 15.47
CA GLU A 44 -16.63 -12.43 16.48
C GLU A 44 -15.45 -13.11 17.21
N ASN A 45 -14.31 -13.30 16.54
CA ASN A 45 -13.24 -14.16 17.04
C ASN A 45 -12.00 -13.40 17.52
N ILE A 46 -11.73 -12.18 17.03
CA ILE A 46 -10.47 -11.50 17.32
C ILE A 46 -10.28 -11.17 18.81
N GLY A 47 -11.36 -10.91 19.54
CA GLY A 47 -11.31 -10.60 20.98
C GLY A 47 -10.77 -11.75 21.85
N ALA A 48 -10.76 -12.98 21.34
CA ALA A 48 -10.20 -14.15 22.03
C ALA A 48 -8.69 -14.35 21.78
N VAL A 49 -8.10 -13.62 20.85
CA VAL A 49 -6.67 -13.72 20.51
C VAL A 49 -5.87 -12.93 21.53
N THR A 50 -4.97 -13.60 22.27
CA THR A 50 -4.21 -12.95 23.36
C THR A 50 -2.72 -12.78 23.07
N ASN A 51 -2.21 -13.45 22.03
CA ASN A 51 -0.80 -13.44 21.67
C ASN A 51 -0.60 -13.69 20.17
N SER A 52 0.64 -13.59 19.71
CA SER A 52 1.01 -13.78 18.31
C SER A 52 0.68 -15.19 17.78
N GLU A 53 0.85 -16.22 18.61
CA GLU A 53 0.59 -17.62 18.26
C GLU A 53 -0.90 -17.85 17.99
N ASP A 54 -1.76 -17.26 18.83
CA ASP A 54 -3.21 -17.26 18.64
C ASP A 54 -3.62 -16.63 17.31
N LEU A 55 -2.93 -15.56 16.89
CA LEU A 55 -3.23 -14.88 15.63
C LEU A 55 -2.76 -15.70 14.42
N VAL A 56 -1.51 -16.16 14.41
CA VAL A 56 -0.93 -16.82 13.23
C VAL A 56 -1.45 -18.24 12.99
N LYS A 57 -2.00 -18.89 14.03
CA LYS A 57 -2.64 -20.21 13.90
C LYS A 57 -3.96 -20.14 13.15
N ASP A 58 -4.71 -19.04 13.29
CA ASP A 58 -5.97 -18.82 12.56
C ASP A 58 -5.71 -18.09 11.24
N TYR A 59 -5.77 -18.82 10.13
CA TYR A 59 -5.55 -18.26 8.80
C TYR A 59 -6.50 -17.12 8.44
N ARG A 60 -7.78 -17.20 8.86
CA ARG A 60 -8.78 -16.19 8.50
C ARG A 60 -8.53 -14.90 9.27
N LEU A 61 -8.20 -15.00 10.56
CA LEU A 61 -7.81 -13.83 11.36
C LEU A 61 -6.51 -13.22 10.85
N LEU A 62 -5.49 -14.04 10.58
CA LEU A 62 -4.20 -13.58 10.07
C LEU A 62 -4.34 -12.84 8.74
N ARG A 63 -5.15 -13.35 7.80
CA ARG A 63 -5.37 -12.70 6.51
C ARG A 63 -6.01 -11.33 6.65
N VAL A 64 -7.07 -11.20 7.46
CA VAL A 64 -7.73 -9.91 7.71
C VAL A 64 -6.77 -8.96 8.42
N ALA A 65 -6.03 -9.46 9.41
CA ALA A 65 -5.06 -8.71 10.19
C ALA A 65 -3.93 -8.15 9.32
N LEU A 66 -3.32 -8.95 8.46
CA LEU A 66 -2.25 -8.50 7.55
C LEU A 66 -2.79 -7.64 6.41
N GLY A 67 -3.96 -7.99 5.87
CA GLY A 67 -4.62 -7.23 4.81
C GLY A 67 -4.91 -5.79 5.25
N ALA A 68 -5.29 -5.56 6.51
CA ALA A 68 -5.51 -4.20 7.04
C ALA A 68 -4.26 -3.28 7.00
N PHE A 69 -3.06 -3.84 6.83
CA PHE A 69 -1.80 -3.12 6.75
C PHE A 69 -1.11 -3.29 5.39
N GLY A 70 -1.78 -3.87 4.39
CA GLY A 70 -1.21 -4.13 3.07
C GLY A 70 -0.11 -5.20 3.05
N LEU A 71 -0.09 -6.09 4.04
CA LEU A 71 0.90 -7.17 4.21
C LEU A 71 0.34 -8.54 3.81
N GLN A 72 -0.71 -8.58 2.97
CA GLN A 72 -1.42 -9.80 2.61
C GLN A 72 -0.53 -10.87 1.95
N ASP A 73 0.56 -10.47 1.29
CA ASP A 73 1.48 -11.40 0.62
C ASP A 73 2.31 -12.21 1.63
N ASP A 74 2.37 -11.79 2.90
CA ASP A 74 3.09 -12.47 3.98
C ASP A 74 2.23 -13.44 4.79
N VAL A 75 0.98 -13.66 4.40
CA VAL A 75 0.12 -14.69 5.02
C VAL A 75 0.80 -16.07 5.10
N PRO A 76 1.58 -16.53 4.09
CA PRO A 76 2.36 -17.76 4.19
C PRO A 76 3.54 -17.69 5.17
N ASN A 77 4.08 -16.49 5.45
CA ASN A 77 5.31 -16.26 6.22
C ASN A 77 5.07 -16.25 7.74
N LYS A 78 4.30 -17.21 8.25
CA LYS A 78 3.80 -17.23 9.64
C LYS A 78 4.88 -17.11 10.71
N ALA A 79 6.04 -17.75 10.52
CA ALA A 79 7.13 -17.70 11.50
C ALA A 79 7.74 -16.29 11.60
N PHE A 80 7.90 -15.62 10.47
CA PHE A 80 8.37 -14.24 10.41
C PHE A 80 7.35 -13.29 11.04
N ILE A 81 6.08 -13.40 10.68
CA ILE A 81 5.01 -12.59 11.26
C ILE A 81 4.88 -12.79 12.76
N ARG A 82 4.97 -14.04 13.22
CA ARG A 82 5.01 -14.36 14.66
C ARG A 82 6.16 -13.65 15.35
N LYS A 83 7.38 -13.70 14.79
CA LYS A 83 8.56 -13.02 15.35
C LYS A 83 8.39 -11.50 15.42
N VAL A 84 7.85 -10.89 14.38
CA VAL A 84 7.55 -9.44 14.33
C VAL A 84 6.59 -9.03 15.47
N LEU A 85 5.59 -9.86 15.75
CA LEU A 85 4.61 -9.63 16.81
C LEU A 85 5.15 -9.94 18.21
N ASP A 86 5.94 -10.99 18.35
CA ASP A 86 6.54 -11.42 19.62
C ASP A 86 7.57 -10.42 20.15
N ASP A 87 8.35 -9.79 19.27
CA ASP A 87 9.30 -8.75 19.66
C ASP A 87 8.63 -7.43 20.03
N GLY A 88 7.38 -7.23 19.58
CA GLY A 88 6.67 -5.96 19.73
C GLY A 88 7.41 -4.80 19.05
N VAL A 89 7.30 -3.61 19.65
CA VAL A 89 7.94 -2.36 19.17
C VAL A 89 8.70 -1.61 20.26
N LEU A 90 8.68 -2.10 21.51
CA LEU A 90 9.23 -1.37 22.66
C LEU A 90 10.75 -1.41 22.74
N ALA A 91 11.37 -2.53 22.40
CA ALA A 91 12.81 -2.67 22.42
C ALA A 91 13.42 -2.04 21.16
N ASP A 92 14.49 -1.26 21.31
CA ASP A 92 15.15 -0.58 20.18
C ASP A 92 15.60 -1.58 19.09
N ASP A 93 15.96 -2.80 19.49
CA ASP A 93 16.40 -3.87 18.60
C ASP A 93 15.27 -4.82 18.16
N ALA A 94 14.02 -4.56 18.52
CA ALA A 94 12.86 -5.33 18.08
C ALA A 94 12.83 -5.44 16.56
N LEU A 95 12.50 -6.63 16.04
CA LEU A 95 12.53 -6.88 14.60
C LEU A 95 11.72 -5.84 13.81
N ALA A 96 10.52 -5.49 14.30
CA ALA A 96 9.65 -4.51 13.66
C ALA A 96 10.29 -3.11 13.50
N ASN A 97 11.16 -2.70 14.43
CA ASN A 97 11.85 -1.41 14.41
C ASN A 97 12.97 -1.39 13.35
N ARG A 98 13.60 -2.55 13.13
CA ARG A 98 14.73 -2.74 12.21
C ARG A 98 14.34 -2.95 10.75
N LEU A 99 13.09 -3.34 10.50
CA LEU A 99 12.59 -3.54 9.13
C LEU A 99 12.51 -2.21 8.39
N THR A 100 12.87 -2.24 7.11
CA THR A 100 12.76 -1.09 6.20
C THR A 100 11.29 -0.74 5.97
N ASP A 101 10.46 -1.75 5.77
CA ASP A 101 9.02 -1.59 5.63
C ASP A 101 8.37 -1.32 6.99
N LYS A 102 7.92 -0.07 7.18
CA LYS A 102 7.32 0.38 8.44
C LYS A 102 5.89 -0.12 8.66
N ARG A 103 5.29 -0.82 7.69
CA ARG A 103 3.98 -1.46 7.85
C ARG A 103 4.02 -2.58 8.89
N TYR A 104 5.14 -3.31 9.02
CA TYR A 104 5.30 -4.32 10.08
C TYR A 104 5.39 -3.69 11.48
N HIS A 105 6.01 -2.52 11.61
CA HIS A 105 5.98 -1.75 12.85
C HIS A 105 4.56 -1.34 13.20
N ALA A 106 3.83 -0.72 12.26
CA ALA A 106 2.44 -0.31 12.48
C ALA A 106 1.54 -1.51 12.83
N PHE A 107 1.76 -2.65 12.19
CA PHE A 107 1.06 -3.91 12.49
C PHE A 107 1.36 -4.39 13.92
N SER A 108 2.64 -4.50 14.29
CA SER A 108 3.04 -4.94 15.64
C SER A 108 2.54 -3.99 16.73
N GLU A 109 2.67 -2.68 16.52
CA GLU A 109 2.17 -1.65 17.42
C GLU A 109 0.64 -1.70 17.60
N ALA A 110 -0.09 -1.94 16.51
CA ALA A 110 -1.55 -1.99 16.55
C ALA A 110 -2.07 -3.16 17.39
N PHE A 111 -1.47 -4.34 17.27
CA PHE A 111 -1.87 -5.52 18.05
C PHE A 111 -1.31 -5.50 19.48
N GLY A 112 -0.13 -4.90 19.67
CA GLY A 112 0.46 -4.68 20.99
C GLY A 112 0.88 -5.96 21.72
N PHE A 113 1.14 -7.04 20.99
CA PHE A 113 1.77 -8.25 21.54
C PHE A 113 3.24 -8.00 21.91
N GLY A 114 3.89 -9.00 22.54
CA GLY A 114 5.32 -8.90 22.88
C GLY A 114 5.63 -7.98 24.06
N THR A 115 4.61 -7.57 24.82
CA THR A 115 4.76 -6.70 26.01
C THR A 115 4.08 -7.33 27.23
N SER A 116 4.34 -6.76 28.42
CA SER A 116 3.62 -7.14 29.65
C SER A 116 2.20 -6.57 29.74
N LEU A 117 1.81 -5.73 28.78
CA LEU A 117 0.48 -5.14 28.72
C LEU A 117 -0.53 -6.12 28.12
N PRO A 118 -1.83 -5.98 28.45
CA PRO A 118 -2.88 -6.76 27.79
C PRO A 118 -2.88 -6.53 26.27
N ALA A 119 -3.16 -7.60 25.52
CA ALA A 119 -3.37 -7.51 24.08
C ALA A 119 -4.47 -6.50 23.74
N LYS A 120 -4.23 -5.69 22.69
CA LYS A 120 -5.20 -4.67 22.25
C LYS A 120 -6.43 -5.26 21.55
N THR A 121 -6.37 -6.53 21.19
CA THR A 121 -7.42 -7.28 20.47
C THR A 121 -8.78 -7.26 21.16
N GLY A 122 -8.80 -7.24 22.50
CA GLY A 122 -10.01 -7.16 23.31
C GLY A 122 -10.52 -5.74 23.58
N PHE A 123 -9.82 -4.70 23.13
CA PHE A 123 -10.20 -3.32 23.42
C PHE A 123 -11.41 -2.88 22.59
N PRO A 124 -12.34 -2.08 23.15
CA PRO A 124 -13.46 -1.53 22.41
C PRO A 124 -13.00 -0.80 21.15
N GLY A 125 -13.62 -1.12 20.01
CA GLY A 125 -13.31 -0.50 18.72
C GLY A 125 -12.09 -1.08 17.98
N PHE A 126 -11.29 -1.96 18.60
CA PHE A 126 -10.13 -2.59 17.94
C PHE A 126 -10.54 -3.28 16.64
N ALA A 127 -11.53 -4.18 16.72
CA ALA A 127 -11.99 -4.95 15.56
C ALA A 127 -12.44 -4.03 14.42
N ASN A 128 -13.25 -3.01 14.73
CA ASN A 128 -13.75 -2.08 13.73
C ASN A 128 -12.62 -1.26 13.06
N LYS A 129 -11.57 -0.89 13.81
CA LYS A 129 -10.41 -0.19 13.25
C LYS A 129 -9.67 -1.06 12.23
N ILE A 130 -9.39 -2.32 12.58
CA ILE A 130 -8.70 -3.25 11.68
C ILE A 130 -9.56 -3.57 10.46
N LEU A 131 -10.86 -3.79 10.67
CA LEU A 131 -11.81 -4.07 9.58
C LEU A 131 -11.94 -2.91 8.59
N ALA A 132 -11.91 -1.67 9.06
CA ALA A 132 -11.92 -0.50 8.16
C ALA A 132 -10.67 -0.43 7.29
N GLY A 133 -9.49 -0.79 7.82
CA GLY A 133 -8.26 -0.92 7.04
C GLY A 133 -8.33 -2.07 6.04
N PHE A 134 -8.83 -3.22 6.48
CA PHE A 134 -8.97 -4.42 5.64
C PHE A 134 -9.91 -4.19 4.46
N GLU A 135 -11.11 -3.66 4.71
CA GLU A 135 -12.09 -3.35 3.67
C GLU A 135 -11.51 -2.40 2.61
N ARG A 136 -10.79 -1.37 3.05
CA ARG A 136 -10.14 -0.44 2.15
C ARG A 136 -9.05 -1.12 1.31
N GLN A 137 -8.19 -1.93 1.94
CA GLN A 137 -7.13 -2.63 1.22
C GLN A 137 -7.71 -3.63 0.21
N GLU A 138 -8.75 -4.38 0.57
CA GLU A 138 -9.38 -5.32 -0.36
C GLU A 138 -10.05 -4.60 -1.54
N PHE A 139 -10.59 -3.40 -1.31
CA PHE A 139 -11.07 -2.55 -2.40
C PHE A 139 -9.93 -2.10 -3.32
N GLU A 140 -8.83 -1.58 -2.76
CA GLU A 140 -7.63 -1.19 -3.53
C GLU A 140 -7.07 -2.39 -4.32
N LEU A 141 -7.06 -3.60 -3.73
CA LEU A 141 -6.66 -4.84 -4.40
C LEU A 141 -7.60 -5.20 -5.54
N ALA A 142 -8.92 -5.08 -5.35
CA ALA A 142 -9.89 -5.31 -6.41
C ALA A 142 -9.68 -4.34 -7.58
N ILE A 143 -9.38 -3.06 -7.29
CA ILE A 143 -8.97 -2.08 -8.32
C ILE A 143 -7.68 -2.52 -9.02
N GLY A 144 -6.70 -3.03 -8.28
CA GLY A 144 -5.42 -3.50 -8.83
C GLY A 144 -5.54 -4.67 -9.80
N VAL A 145 -6.51 -5.56 -9.57
CA VAL A 145 -6.83 -6.65 -10.52
C VAL A 145 -7.25 -6.10 -11.88
N GLU A 146 -7.98 -4.98 -11.90
CA GLU A 146 -8.37 -4.30 -13.15
C GLU A 146 -7.26 -3.39 -13.69
N ASN A 147 -6.58 -2.66 -12.81
CA ASN A 147 -5.51 -1.75 -13.15
C ASN A 147 -4.56 -1.50 -11.96
N GLU A 148 -3.37 -2.08 -12.01
CA GLU A 148 -2.36 -1.97 -10.95
C GLU A 148 -1.88 -0.52 -10.72
N ASP A 149 -1.77 0.30 -11.78
CA ASP A 149 -1.39 1.72 -11.61
C ASP A 149 -2.44 2.47 -10.80
N MET A 150 -3.74 2.20 -11.02
CA MET A 150 -4.79 2.83 -10.22
C MET A 150 -4.71 2.40 -8.75
N ARG A 151 -4.42 1.13 -8.46
CA ARG A 151 -4.19 0.68 -7.08
C ARG A 151 -3.03 1.43 -6.44
N LEU A 152 -1.89 1.52 -7.13
CA LEU A 152 -0.71 2.25 -6.63
C LEU A 152 -1.03 3.73 -6.38
N ALA A 153 -1.79 4.36 -7.27
CA ALA A 153 -2.25 5.74 -7.09
C ALA A 153 -3.16 5.90 -5.86
N LEU A 154 -4.09 4.97 -5.62
CA LEU A 154 -4.92 4.98 -4.40
C LEU A 154 -4.11 4.83 -3.13
N SER A 155 -3.13 3.92 -3.12
CA SER A 155 -2.24 3.74 -1.97
C SER A 155 -1.45 5.03 -1.69
N ALA A 156 -0.96 5.72 -2.72
CA ALA A 156 -0.29 7.02 -2.57
C ALA A 156 -1.23 8.13 -2.08
N GLU A 157 -2.45 8.23 -2.64
CA GLU A 157 -3.46 9.20 -2.22
C GLU A 157 -3.80 9.07 -0.74
N ARG A 158 -3.82 7.84 -0.23
CA ARG A 158 -4.09 7.54 1.18
C ARG A 158 -2.90 7.79 2.10
N GLU A 159 -1.74 7.23 1.75
CA GLU A 159 -0.63 7.12 2.71
C GLU A 159 0.21 8.39 2.80
N LEU A 160 0.29 9.19 1.74
CA LEU A 160 1.15 10.39 1.74
C LEU A 160 0.63 11.50 2.67
N PRO A 161 -0.67 11.83 2.72
CA PRO A 161 -1.18 12.78 3.70
C PRO A 161 -0.98 12.28 5.15
N GLU A 162 -1.20 10.98 5.40
CA GLU A 162 -0.97 10.39 6.73
C GLU A 162 0.51 10.48 7.13
N LEU A 163 1.43 10.25 6.19
CA LEU A 163 2.87 10.38 6.42
C LEU A 163 3.28 11.85 6.64
N ALA A 164 2.78 12.76 5.82
CA ALA A 164 3.07 14.19 5.88
C ALA A 164 2.57 14.84 7.19
N ALA A 165 1.52 14.28 7.80
CA ALA A 165 1.00 14.73 9.08
C ALA A 165 1.83 14.25 10.29
N ARG A 166 2.77 13.32 10.11
CA ARG A 166 3.61 12.80 11.21
C ARG A 166 4.69 13.81 11.58
N ASN A 167 4.92 13.96 12.88
CA ASN A 167 6.02 14.79 13.41
C ASN A 167 7.36 14.04 13.33
N ILE A 168 7.90 13.90 12.12
CA ILE A 168 9.18 13.26 11.81
C ILE A 168 10.00 14.16 10.88
N SER A 169 11.32 13.94 10.81
CA SER A 169 12.16 14.65 9.85
C SER A 169 11.80 14.27 8.41
N ASN A 170 12.08 15.18 7.46
CA ASN A 170 11.83 14.92 6.04
C ASN A 170 12.59 13.67 5.55
N ASP A 171 13.83 13.45 6.01
CA ASP A 171 14.60 12.26 5.62
C ASP A 171 13.99 10.97 6.19
N ALA A 172 13.45 11.00 7.43
CA ALA A 172 12.72 9.86 7.99
C ALA A 172 11.42 9.57 7.22
N ALA A 173 10.73 10.61 6.74
CA ALA A 173 9.59 10.45 5.85
C ALA A 173 10.01 9.82 4.51
N TRP A 174 11.12 10.25 3.91
CA TRP A 174 11.63 9.64 2.68
C TRP A 174 12.03 8.19 2.87
N PHE A 175 12.71 7.84 3.96
CA PHE A 175 13.01 6.43 4.25
C PHE A 175 11.73 5.60 4.45
N THR A 176 10.65 6.19 4.98
CA THR A 176 9.34 5.52 5.05
C THR A 176 8.78 5.27 3.65
N VAL A 177 8.87 6.24 2.73
CA VAL A 177 8.50 6.05 1.31
C VAL A 177 9.34 4.97 0.65
N LEU A 178 10.67 5.01 0.81
CA LEU A 178 11.60 4.05 0.19
C LEU A 178 11.44 2.62 0.73
N GLY A 179 10.95 2.47 1.96
CA GLY A 179 10.67 1.19 2.59
C GLY A 179 9.29 0.63 2.31
N ASN A 180 8.36 1.44 1.79
CA ASN A 180 7.01 1.04 1.44
C ASN A 180 6.96 0.69 -0.06
N PRO A 181 6.76 -0.58 -0.45
CA PRO A 181 6.88 -0.97 -1.86
C PRO A 181 5.89 -0.26 -2.80
N PRO A 182 4.59 -0.12 -2.47
CA PRO A 182 3.66 0.71 -3.26
C PRO A 182 4.13 2.16 -3.44
N LEU A 183 4.45 2.87 -2.35
CA LEU A 183 4.87 4.28 -2.44
C LEU A 183 6.17 4.43 -3.20
N ARG A 184 7.15 3.58 -2.92
CA ARG A 184 8.41 3.54 -3.65
C ARG A 184 8.16 3.41 -5.15
N ARG A 185 7.28 2.50 -5.57
CA ARG A 185 6.97 2.27 -6.98
C ARG A 185 6.32 3.49 -7.64
N VAL A 186 5.44 4.18 -6.93
CA VAL A 186 4.82 5.44 -7.38
C VAL A 186 5.88 6.50 -7.62
N PHE A 187 6.76 6.75 -6.63
CA PHE A 187 7.83 7.74 -6.77
C PHE A 187 8.84 7.35 -7.85
N GLU A 188 9.32 6.10 -7.90
CA GLU A 188 10.24 5.66 -8.96
C GLU A 188 9.68 5.95 -10.35
N THR A 189 8.41 5.60 -10.55
CA THR A 189 7.74 5.80 -11.84
C THR A 189 7.49 7.27 -12.12
N ALA A 190 6.94 8.03 -11.18
CA ALA A 190 6.65 9.46 -11.31
C ALA A 190 7.91 10.31 -11.56
N LEU A 191 9.03 9.92 -10.94
CA LEU A 191 10.31 10.60 -11.04
C LEU A 191 11.15 10.13 -12.24
N GLY A 192 10.69 9.11 -12.98
CA GLY A 192 11.41 8.53 -14.11
C GLY A 192 12.73 7.86 -13.71
N LEU A 193 12.77 7.29 -12.50
CA LEU A 193 13.92 6.58 -11.96
C LEU A 193 13.98 5.15 -12.53
N PRO A 194 15.17 4.65 -12.88
CA PRO A 194 15.32 3.27 -13.34
C PRO A 194 15.14 2.29 -12.18
N SER A 195 14.64 1.08 -12.49
CA SER A 195 14.46 0.00 -11.49
C SER A 195 15.76 -0.41 -10.78
N GLY A 196 16.92 -0.19 -11.43
CA GLY A 196 18.24 -0.46 -10.84
C GLY A 196 18.63 0.46 -9.68
N ILE A 197 17.88 1.54 -9.40
CA ILE A 197 18.22 2.45 -8.30
C ILE A 197 18.24 1.75 -6.93
N GLY A 198 17.46 0.68 -6.77
CA GLY A 198 17.42 -0.11 -5.54
C GLY A 198 18.74 -0.81 -5.17
N THR A 199 19.70 -0.93 -6.10
CA THR A 199 21.02 -1.53 -5.83
C THR A 199 22.02 -0.56 -5.23
N LEU A 200 21.71 0.74 -5.21
CA LEU A 200 22.58 1.76 -4.62
C LEU A 200 22.51 1.72 -3.09
N ASP A 201 23.50 2.33 -2.45
CA ASP A 201 23.43 2.60 -1.01
C ASP A 201 22.21 3.46 -0.67
N LEU A 202 21.61 3.22 0.50
CA LEU A 202 20.33 3.83 0.86
C LEU A 202 20.40 5.37 0.90
N ASP A 203 21.53 5.93 1.32
CA ASP A 203 21.76 7.38 1.33
C ASP A 203 21.84 7.95 -0.10
N GLN A 204 22.44 7.20 -1.04
CA GLN A 204 22.46 7.60 -2.44
C GLN A 204 21.07 7.50 -3.06
N GLN A 205 20.29 6.47 -2.72
CA GLN A 205 18.89 6.39 -3.13
C GLN A 205 18.13 7.61 -2.62
N LEU A 206 18.25 7.96 -1.34
CA LEU A 206 17.62 9.13 -0.75
C LEU A 206 17.96 10.42 -1.53
N THR A 207 19.25 10.68 -1.80
CA THR A 207 19.67 11.85 -2.58
C THR A 207 19.04 11.86 -3.97
N ASN A 208 19.11 10.74 -4.70
CA ASN A 208 18.54 10.66 -6.05
C ASN A 208 17.02 10.90 -6.07
N PHE A 209 16.29 10.35 -5.10
CA PHE A 209 14.84 10.58 -4.99
C PHE A 209 14.53 12.04 -4.68
N LYS A 210 15.25 12.66 -3.74
CA LYS A 210 15.07 14.07 -3.39
C LYS A 210 15.38 14.99 -4.58
N ASP A 211 16.51 14.79 -5.25
CA ASP A 211 16.91 15.60 -6.40
C ASP A 211 15.90 15.50 -7.56
N ARG A 212 15.41 14.29 -7.84
CA ARG A 212 14.38 14.10 -8.87
C ARG A 212 13.02 14.64 -8.44
N SER A 213 12.65 14.52 -7.18
CA SER A 213 11.43 15.12 -6.63
C SER A 213 11.46 16.63 -6.78
N GLU A 214 12.58 17.28 -6.45
CA GLU A 214 12.78 18.71 -6.68
C GLU A 214 12.62 19.07 -8.16
N ALA A 215 13.22 18.29 -9.07
CA ALA A 215 13.17 18.55 -10.51
C ALA A 215 11.79 18.31 -11.15
N VAL A 216 11.02 17.33 -10.66
CA VAL A 216 9.75 16.90 -11.27
C VAL A 216 8.53 17.52 -10.57
N LEU A 217 8.55 17.59 -9.24
CA LEU A 217 7.45 18.07 -8.41
C LEU A 217 7.71 19.48 -7.85
N GLY A 218 8.91 20.03 -8.05
CA GLY A 218 9.27 21.37 -7.55
C GLY A 218 9.58 21.40 -6.05
N SER A 219 9.67 20.25 -5.39
CA SER A 219 10.15 20.12 -4.01
C SER A 219 10.50 18.68 -3.65
N SER A 220 11.44 18.55 -2.73
CA SER A 220 11.74 17.31 -2.01
C SER A 220 11.17 17.26 -0.58
N ASP A 221 10.33 18.20 -0.18
CA ASP A 221 9.70 18.24 1.14
C ASP A 221 8.40 17.43 1.14
N LEU A 222 8.39 16.28 1.83
CA LEU A 222 7.22 15.42 1.92
C LEU A 222 6.10 16.01 2.78
N SER A 223 6.38 16.99 3.64
CA SER A 223 5.34 17.65 4.44
C SER A 223 4.28 18.38 3.58
N ARG A 224 4.65 18.70 2.33
CA ARG A 224 3.75 19.31 1.33
C ARG A 224 2.59 18.40 0.94
N PHE A 225 2.72 17.07 1.07
CA PHE A 225 1.64 16.13 0.74
C PHE A 225 0.45 16.17 1.72
N ASN A 226 0.49 17.03 2.76
CA ASN A 226 -0.71 17.42 3.48
C ASN A 226 -1.70 18.20 2.58
N ASP A 227 -1.22 18.79 1.48
CA ASP A 227 -2.06 19.41 0.45
C ASP A 227 -2.44 18.40 -0.64
N ARG A 228 -3.75 18.26 -0.86
CA ARG A 228 -4.33 17.43 -1.93
C ARG A 228 -3.82 17.77 -3.32
N PHE A 229 -3.42 19.01 -3.59
CA PHE A 229 -2.91 19.41 -4.90
C PHE A 229 -1.52 18.83 -5.18
N GLU A 230 -0.69 18.70 -4.15
CA GLU A 230 0.65 18.09 -4.25
C GLU A 230 0.55 16.59 -4.49
N VAL A 231 -0.40 15.94 -3.80
CA VAL A 231 -0.75 14.52 -4.04
C VAL A 231 -1.23 14.33 -5.49
N GLU A 232 -2.14 15.18 -5.96
CA GLU A 232 -2.67 15.11 -7.33
C GLU A 232 -1.55 15.33 -8.37
N ALA A 233 -0.63 16.27 -8.13
CA ALA A 233 0.51 16.51 -9.02
C ALA A 233 1.43 15.27 -9.13
N LEU A 234 1.71 14.59 -8.00
CA LEU A 234 2.45 13.33 -8.01
C LEU A 234 1.69 12.24 -8.78
N ILE A 235 0.39 12.07 -8.55
CA ILE A 235 -0.42 11.05 -9.24
C ILE A 235 -0.51 11.34 -10.74
N GLN A 236 -0.62 12.61 -11.14
CA GLN A 236 -0.58 12.99 -12.54
C GLN A 236 0.77 12.67 -13.18
N ALA A 237 1.89 12.97 -12.51
CA ALA A 237 3.23 12.62 -12.98
C ALA A 237 3.41 11.09 -13.09
N PHE A 238 2.96 10.35 -12.08
CA PHE A 238 2.96 8.89 -12.02
C PHE A 238 2.18 8.28 -13.19
N THR A 239 0.89 8.60 -13.30
CA THR A 239 -0.01 8.01 -14.30
C THR A 239 0.38 8.38 -15.73
N SER A 240 0.89 9.59 -15.95
CA SER A 240 1.40 10.01 -17.27
C SER A 240 2.62 9.19 -17.68
N ARG A 241 3.58 8.98 -16.76
CA ARG A 241 4.78 8.18 -17.06
C ARG A 241 4.48 6.70 -17.19
N ALA A 242 3.59 6.16 -16.36
CA ALA A 242 3.13 4.77 -16.46
C ALA A 242 2.46 4.51 -17.82
N GLN A 243 1.62 5.44 -18.29
CA GLN A 243 1.01 5.36 -19.62
C GLN A 243 2.03 5.45 -20.75
N ILE A 244 3.06 6.29 -20.65
CA ILE A 244 4.13 6.34 -21.66
C ILE A 244 4.91 5.03 -21.69
N ALA A 245 5.23 4.46 -20.53
CA ALA A 245 5.96 3.20 -20.43
C ALA A 245 5.16 2.03 -21.03
N SER A 246 3.84 1.99 -20.83
CA SER A 246 2.99 0.95 -21.41
C SER A 246 2.88 1.07 -22.94
N LEU A 247 2.82 2.30 -23.48
CA LEU A 247 2.84 2.55 -24.93
C LEU A 247 4.20 2.18 -25.58
N GLY A 248 5.31 2.41 -24.87
CA GLY A 248 6.65 2.03 -25.32
C GLY A 248 6.82 0.51 -25.50
N GLY A 249 6.10 -0.30 -24.72
CA GLY A 249 6.05 -1.77 -24.86
C GLY A 249 5.30 -2.26 -26.11
N VAL A 250 4.34 -1.48 -26.62
CA VAL A 250 3.58 -1.78 -27.86
C VAL A 250 4.44 -1.52 -29.11
N SER A 251 5.52 -0.75 -28.98
CA SER A 251 6.39 -0.32 -30.08
C SER A 251 7.58 -1.25 -30.33
N SER A 252 7.50 -2.53 -29.95
CA SER A 252 8.55 -3.47 -30.35
C SER A 252 8.43 -3.73 -31.86
N PRO A 253 9.56 -3.81 -32.60
CA PRO A 253 9.54 -4.19 -34.02
C PRO A 253 8.79 -5.52 -34.25
N ALA A 254 8.78 -6.42 -33.27
CA ALA A 254 8.05 -7.67 -33.29
C ALA A 254 6.52 -7.48 -33.21
N ALA A 255 6.02 -6.52 -32.42
CA ALA A 255 4.60 -6.20 -32.33
C ALA A 255 4.08 -5.52 -33.61
N VAL A 256 4.89 -4.66 -34.23
CA VAL A 256 4.60 -4.06 -35.54
C VAL A 256 4.62 -5.13 -36.63
N ALA A 257 5.61 -6.03 -36.63
CA ALA A 257 5.66 -7.15 -37.58
C ALA A 257 4.46 -8.08 -37.43
N LEU A 258 4.03 -8.40 -36.20
CA LEU A 258 2.87 -9.24 -35.94
C LEU A 258 1.55 -8.60 -36.38
N SER A 259 1.37 -7.29 -36.18
CA SER A 259 0.16 -6.60 -36.65
C SER A 259 0.09 -6.49 -38.17
N LEU A 260 1.24 -6.42 -38.85
CA LEU A 260 1.32 -6.47 -40.32
C LEU A 260 1.07 -7.88 -40.85
N LEU A 261 1.52 -8.93 -40.16
CA LEU A 261 1.32 -10.32 -40.54
C LEU A 261 -0.11 -10.82 -40.30
N GLN A 262 -0.80 -10.29 -39.29
CA GLN A 262 -2.19 -10.64 -38.99
C GLN A 262 -3.21 -9.87 -39.85
N ASN A 263 -2.79 -8.78 -40.51
CA ASN A 263 -3.63 -7.97 -41.40
C ASN A 263 -3.29 -8.19 -42.90
N ALA A 264 -2.48 -9.19 -43.23
CA ALA A 264 -2.18 -9.63 -44.59
C ALA A 264 -2.88 -10.97 -44.88
#